data_AF-A0A0F9NPB6-F1
#
_entry.id   AF-A0A0F9NPB6-F1
#
_cell.length_a   1.000
_cell.length_b   1.000
_cell.length_c   1.000
_cell.angle_alpha   90.00
_cell.angle_beta   90.00
_cell.angle_gamma   90.00
#
_symmetry.space_group_name_H-M   'P 1'
#
loop_
_entity.id
_entity.type
_entity.pdbx_description
1 polymer ?
#
loop_
_entity_poly.entity_id
_entity_poly.type
_entity_poly.pdbx_seq_one_letter_code
_entity_poly.pdbx_strand_id
1 'polypeptide(L)'
;MVNLQGNLWDKIGLQWFAETPLEGPPGEPEKEPSPIPLPGEGGEGEGQPVPFYEWQPPEGEKQSYKSPEDLAEAMKKSFFMQSDYTRKTTELRSNSERIRQREQELETLAKQLNETGNEYKKFKEFMNARPDTFAKFKRMVESPPSPEESFNRSRSYTNDQIEEIKKTMEELKTWKQDQEFDRQKSTIYDEMRSQHNDFNPEEVEELLTKLGQNDPKGLIETAYFALKGRLDPVEMERRVAEAAEKKRRENAGITPGSGRPAPKQEFGSVEEGREAALREAR
;
A
#
# COMPACT_ATOMS: atom_id res chain seq x y z
N MET A 1 -5.31 52.99 -2.20
CA MET A 1 -5.10 52.85 -0.75
C MET A 1 -6.23 52.01 -0.19
N VAL A 2 -5.96 50.74 0.10
CA VAL A 2 -6.81 49.90 0.96
C VAL A 2 -5.86 49.08 1.82
N ASN A 3 -5.87 49.36 3.12
CA ASN A 3 -5.08 48.65 4.13
C ASN A 3 -5.66 47.23 4.29
N LEU A 4 -4.87 46.22 3.91
CA LEU A 4 -5.14 44.80 4.18
C LEU A 4 -4.06 44.29 5.16
N GLN A 5 -4.03 44.87 6.35
CA GLN A 5 -3.42 44.22 7.52
C GLN A 5 -4.56 43.67 8.39
N GLY A 6 -5.09 42.52 7.97
CA GLY A 6 -5.90 41.67 8.83
C GLY A 6 -5.09 40.44 9.18
N ASN A 7 -4.65 40.34 10.43
CA ASN A 7 -3.94 39.18 10.95
C ASN A 7 -4.75 37.91 10.64
N LEU A 8 -4.11 36.96 9.94
CA LEU A 8 -4.70 35.65 9.61
C LEU A 8 -5.12 34.87 10.88
N TRP A 9 -4.56 35.25 12.03
CA TRP A 9 -4.83 34.69 13.35
C TRP A 9 -6.17 35.11 13.97
N ASP A 10 -6.76 36.23 13.56
CA ASP A 10 -8.08 36.66 14.06
C ASP A 10 -9.24 35.87 13.43
N LYS A 11 -9.00 35.18 12.30
CA LYS A 11 -10.02 34.36 11.62
C LYS A 11 -10.21 32.96 12.21
N ILE A 12 -9.34 32.52 13.11
CA ILE A 12 -9.34 31.14 13.65
C ILE A 12 -9.99 31.06 15.05
N GLY A 13 -10.52 32.16 15.60
CA GLY A 13 -11.44 32.08 16.74
C GLY A 13 -10.87 31.43 18.01
N LEU A 14 -9.56 31.47 18.23
CA LEU A 14 -8.90 30.84 19.38
C LEU A 14 -8.73 31.76 20.60
N GLN A 15 -9.55 32.81 20.74
CA GLN A 15 -9.46 33.76 21.86
C GLN A 15 -10.18 33.34 23.15
N TRP A 16 -10.69 32.10 23.25
CA TRP A 16 -11.45 31.66 24.45
C TRP A 16 -10.67 30.78 25.44
N PHE A 17 -9.35 30.66 25.32
CA PHE A 17 -8.53 29.82 26.22
C PHE A 17 -7.55 30.61 27.09
N ALA A 18 -7.95 31.79 27.55
CA ALA A 18 -7.29 32.46 28.67
C ALA A 18 -8.25 32.50 29.86
N GLU A 19 -8.03 31.57 30.79
CA GLU A 19 -8.22 31.71 32.24
C GLU A 19 -9.51 32.41 32.72
N THR A 20 -10.54 31.63 33.01
CA THR A 20 -11.47 31.96 34.11
C THR A 20 -11.65 30.73 35.02
N PRO A 21 -11.35 30.84 36.33
CA PRO A 21 -11.57 29.77 37.28
C PRO A 21 -13.07 29.55 37.51
N LEU A 22 -13.46 28.28 37.69
CA LEU A 22 -14.78 27.89 38.17
C LEU A 22 -15.00 28.46 39.59
N GLU A 23 -15.69 29.60 39.68
CA GLU A 23 -16.44 29.99 40.88
C GLU A 23 -17.92 29.86 40.57
N GLY A 24 -18.53 28.79 41.07
CA GLY A 24 -19.98 28.62 41.07
C GLY A 24 -20.61 29.65 42.02
N PRO A 25 -21.77 30.24 41.67
CA PRO A 25 -22.48 31.10 42.60
C PRO A 25 -22.94 30.26 43.82
N PRO A 26 -22.79 30.80 45.05
CA PRO A 26 -23.19 30.10 46.26
C PRO A 26 -24.72 29.93 46.28
N GLY A 27 -25.17 28.72 46.63
CA GLY A 27 -26.57 28.43 46.85
C GLY A 27 -27.17 29.38 47.88
N GLU A 28 -28.22 30.08 47.49
CA GLU A 28 -29.09 30.76 48.42
C GLU A 28 -29.79 29.69 49.29
N PRO A 29 -29.71 29.75 50.62
CA PRO A 29 -30.46 28.85 51.48
C PRO A 29 -31.95 29.15 51.35
N GLU A 30 -32.73 28.11 51.10
CA GLU A 30 -34.19 28.14 51.18
C GLU A 30 -34.62 28.79 52.49
N LYS A 31 -35.45 29.83 52.39
CA LYS A 31 -36.11 30.45 53.53
C LYS A 31 -36.96 29.41 54.24
N GLU A 32 -36.60 29.08 55.48
CA GLU A 32 -37.45 28.33 56.40
C GLU A 32 -38.86 28.96 56.44
N PRO A 33 -39.94 28.17 56.40
CA PRO A 33 -41.27 28.70 56.66
C PRO A 33 -41.35 29.13 58.12
N SER A 34 -41.67 30.41 58.35
CA SER A 34 -41.97 30.96 59.67
C SER A 34 -43.05 30.14 60.38
N PRO A 35 -43.00 30.00 61.72
CA PRO A 35 -43.94 29.18 62.47
C PRO A 35 -45.37 29.72 62.37
N ILE A 36 -46.29 28.79 62.16
CA ILE A 36 -47.74 28.96 62.28
C ILE A 36 -48.03 29.49 63.70
N PRO A 37 -48.78 30.59 63.88
CA PRO A 37 -49.30 30.93 65.20
C PRO A 37 -50.37 29.91 65.57
N LEU A 38 -50.15 29.20 66.67
CA LEU A 38 -51.17 28.37 67.34
C LEU A 38 -52.41 29.25 67.62
N PRO A 39 -53.62 28.83 67.20
CA PRO A 39 -54.83 29.47 67.69
C PRO A 39 -55.00 29.09 69.16
N GLY A 40 -55.05 30.12 70.01
CA GLY A 40 -55.41 29.97 71.41
C GLY A 40 -56.79 29.34 71.56
N GLU A 41 -56.88 28.39 72.48
CA GLU A 41 -58.14 27.91 73.03
C GLU A 41 -58.95 29.07 73.61
N GLY A 42 -60.23 29.11 73.23
CA GLY A 42 -61.20 30.02 73.80
C GLY A 42 -62.60 29.76 73.26
N GLY A 43 -63.34 28.89 73.94
CA GLY A 43 -64.76 29.15 74.24
C GLY A 43 -65.84 28.67 73.27
N GLU A 44 -66.63 27.74 73.80
CA GLU A 44 -68.10 27.71 73.73
C GLU A 44 -68.78 27.21 72.44
N GLY A 45 -69.65 26.20 72.62
CA GLY A 45 -70.28 25.46 71.55
C GLY A 45 -71.63 26.00 71.12
N GLU A 46 -72.04 25.62 69.91
CA GLU A 46 -73.43 25.59 69.43
C GLU A 46 -73.49 24.79 68.11
N GLY A 47 -74.44 23.84 68.00
CA GLY A 47 -74.94 23.14 66.80
C GLY A 47 -73.96 22.69 65.71
N GLN A 48 -73.69 21.38 65.59
CA GLN A 48 -73.01 20.81 64.42
C GLN A 48 -73.84 21.07 63.13
N PRO A 49 -73.31 21.79 62.12
CA PRO A 49 -74.01 21.97 60.86
C PRO A 49 -73.96 20.67 60.05
N VAL A 50 -75.13 20.18 59.66
CA VAL A 50 -75.27 19.01 58.76
C VAL A 50 -74.60 19.36 57.42
N PRO A 51 -73.67 18.53 56.92
CA PRO A 51 -72.96 18.83 55.68
C PRO A 51 -73.90 18.78 54.47
N PHE A 52 -73.68 19.70 53.53
CA PHE A 52 -74.43 19.84 52.29
C PHE A 52 -74.17 18.66 51.34
N TYR A 53 -72.92 18.19 51.25
CA TYR A 53 -72.55 17.02 50.45
C TYR A 53 -71.34 16.33 51.09
N GLU A 54 -71.41 15.02 51.26
CA GLU A 54 -70.28 14.20 51.70
C GLU A 54 -69.81 13.35 50.52
N TRP A 55 -68.53 13.48 50.18
CA TRP A 55 -67.92 12.65 49.17
C TRP A 55 -66.81 11.82 49.80
N GLN A 56 -66.84 10.51 49.55
CA GLN A 56 -65.81 9.58 50.00
C GLN A 56 -65.14 8.95 48.77
N PRO A 57 -63.87 9.32 48.47
CA PRO A 57 -63.10 8.61 47.47
C PRO A 57 -62.82 7.17 47.89
N PRO A 58 -62.67 6.23 46.94
CA PRO A 58 -62.42 4.81 47.23
C PRO A 58 -61.11 4.53 47.98
N GLU A 59 -60.15 5.47 48.01
CA GLU A 59 -58.85 5.31 48.71
C GLU A 59 -58.46 6.56 49.54
N GLY A 60 -59.40 7.31 50.12
CA GLY A 60 -59.04 8.54 50.86
C GLY A 60 -59.99 8.98 51.97
N GLU A 61 -59.59 10.05 52.67
CA GLU A 61 -60.32 10.67 53.77
C GLU A 61 -61.66 11.26 53.30
N LYS A 62 -62.70 11.13 54.13
CA LYS A 62 -64.04 11.68 53.87
C LYS A 62 -63.96 13.20 53.80
N GLN A 63 -64.40 13.79 52.69
CA GLN A 63 -64.49 15.24 52.54
C GLN A 63 -65.95 15.66 52.67
N SER A 64 -66.24 16.43 53.71
CA SER A 64 -67.55 17.02 53.94
C SER A 64 -67.55 18.49 53.51
N TYR A 65 -68.48 18.83 52.62
CA TYR A 65 -68.66 20.18 52.10
C TYR A 65 -69.86 20.81 52.81
N LYS A 66 -69.67 22.00 53.37
CA LYS A 66 -70.72 22.69 54.15
C LYS A 66 -71.64 23.52 53.25
N SER A 67 -71.19 23.88 52.05
CA SER A 67 -71.97 24.63 51.07
C SER A 67 -71.74 24.14 49.62
N PRO A 68 -72.66 24.46 48.67
CA PRO A 68 -72.43 24.24 47.25
C PRO A 68 -71.22 25.01 46.70
N GLU A 69 -70.88 26.15 47.30
CA GLU A 69 -69.74 26.98 46.93
C GLU A 69 -68.42 26.28 47.30
N ASP A 70 -68.35 25.67 48.49
CA ASP A 70 -67.19 24.89 48.95
C ASP A 70 -66.90 23.70 48.03
N LEU A 71 -67.94 23.02 47.55
CA LEU A 71 -67.81 21.92 46.59
C LEU A 71 -67.29 22.44 45.24
N ALA A 72 -67.81 23.57 44.76
CA ALA A 72 -67.36 24.17 43.51
C ALA A 72 -65.90 24.63 43.59
N GLU A 73 -65.45 25.16 44.74
CA GLU A 73 -64.05 25.51 44.98
C GLU A 73 -63.14 24.29 45.02
N ALA A 74 -63.55 23.21 45.67
CA ALA A 74 -62.79 21.96 45.72
C ALA A 74 -62.67 21.29 44.35
N MET A 75 -63.75 21.29 43.55
CA MET A 75 -63.70 20.84 42.16
C MET A 75 -62.77 21.71 41.32
N LYS A 76 -62.83 23.05 41.45
CA LYS A 76 -61.89 23.94 40.75
C LYS A 76 -60.44 23.61 41.14
N LYS A 77 -60.16 23.42 42.43
CA LYS A 77 -58.82 23.09 42.93
C LYS A 77 -58.32 21.75 42.39
N SER A 78 -59.19 20.73 42.29
CA SER A 78 -58.81 19.44 41.70
C SER A 78 -58.55 19.55 40.20
N PHE A 79 -59.35 20.32 39.45
CA PHE A 79 -59.07 20.62 38.05
C PHE A 79 -57.74 21.37 37.86
N PHE A 80 -57.45 22.36 38.70
CA PHE A 80 -56.16 23.05 38.67
C PHE A 80 -55.00 22.09 38.96
N MET A 81 -55.11 21.25 39.99
CA MET A 81 -54.09 20.24 40.30
C MET A 81 -53.87 19.24 39.16
N GLN A 82 -54.93 18.77 38.51
CA GLN A 82 -54.81 17.88 37.35
C GLN A 82 -54.14 18.58 36.16
N SER A 83 -54.49 19.85 35.92
CA SER A 83 -53.88 20.65 34.87
C SER A 83 -52.39 20.89 35.12
N ASP A 84 -52.01 21.18 36.37
CA ASP A 84 -50.62 21.34 36.80
C ASP A 84 -49.82 20.04 36.69
N TYR A 85 -50.41 18.90 37.06
CA TYR A 85 -49.77 17.60 36.91
C TYR A 85 -49.55 17.26 35.43
N THR A 86 -50.55 17.51 34.59
CA THR A 86 -50.44 17.30 33.13
C THR A 86 -49.37 18.20 32.53
N ARG A 87 -49.31 19.47 32.95
CA ARG A 87 -48.28 20.42 32.53
C ARG A 87 -46.89 20.01 32.97
N LYS A 88 -46.71 19.61 34.22
CA LYS A 88 -45.40 19.16 34.74
C LYS A 88 -44.92 17.89 34.04
N THR A 89 -45.82 16.96 33.73
CA THR A 89 -45.46 15.72 33.01
C THR A 89 -45.07 15.98 31.56
N THR A 90 -45.74 16.92 30.87
CA THR A 90 -45.33 17.33 29.51
C THR A 90 -44.00 18.10 29.51
N GLU A 91 -43.79 19.00 30.48
CA GLU A 91 -42.53 19.70 30.67
C GLU A 91 -41.38 18.74 30.98
N LEU A 92 -41.59 17.74 31.84
CA LEU A 92 -40.58 16.73 32.16
C LEU A 92 -40.21 15.88 30.94
N ARG A 93 -41.21 15.49 30.13
CA ARG A 93 -40.98 14.76 28.88
C ARG A 93 -40.17 15.60 27.90
N SER A 94 -40.54 16.87 27.71
CA SER A 94 -39.80 17.79 26.86
C SER A 94 -38.36 17.98 27.35
N ASN A 95 -38.16 18.11 28.66
CA ASN A 95 -36.82 18.25 29.23
C ASN A 95 -35.97 16.98 29.05
N SER A 96 -36.57 15.79 29.19
CA SER A 96 -35.87 14.52 28.92
C SER A 96 -35.47 14.40 27.44
N GLU A 97 -36.32 14.81 26.51
CA GLU A 97 -35.99 14.82 25.08
C GLU A 97 -34.86 15.81 24.77
N ARG A 98 -34.87 17.00 25.38
CA ARG A 98 -33.80 18.00 25.24
C ARG A 98 -32.46 17.53 25.81
N ILE A 99 -32.47 16.83 26.94
CA ILE A 99 -31.25 16.25 27.52
C ILE A 99 -30.67 15.19 26.58
N ARG A 100 -31.50 14.29 26.05
CA ARG A 100 -31.06 13.27 25.08
C ARG A 100 -30.46 13.88 23.81
N GLN A 101 -31.08 14.95 23.29
CA GLN A 101 -30.54 15.68 22.13
C GLN A 101 -29.15 16.28 22.44
N ARG A 102 -28.99 16.91 23.61
CA ARG A 102 -27.69 17.44 24.03
C ARG A 102 -26.64 16.36 24.24
N GLU A 103 -27.01 15.21 24.79
CA GLU A 103 -26.09 14.08 24.93
C GLU A 103 -25.59 13.58 23.57
N GLN A 104 -26.47 13.51 22.57
CA GLN A 104 -26.09 13.15 21.19
C GLN A 104 -25.18 14.21 20.55
N GLU A 105 -25.47 15.49 20.74
CA GLU A 105 -24.61 16.59 20.28
C GLU A 105 -23.22 16.52 20.93
N LEU A 106 -23.16 16.24 22.23
CA LEU A 106 -21.88 16.07 22.94
C LEU A 106 -21.11 14.84 22.47
N GLU A 107 -21.79 13.71 22.21
CA GLU A 107 -21.13 12.51 21.69
C GLU A 107 -20.55 12.75 20.28
N THR A 108 -21.31 13.44 19.42
CA THR A 108 -20.83 13.81 18.07
C THR A 108 -19.65 14.78 18.13
N LEU A 109 -19.72 15.80 18.99
CA LEU A 109 -18.62 16.74 19.20
C LEU A 109 -17.36 16.03 19.74
N ALA A 110 -17.53 15.08 20.67
CA ALA A 110 -16.43 14.31 21.22
C ALA A 110 -15.75 13.44 20.14
N LYS A 111 -16.51 12.85 19.21
CA LYS A 111 -15.97 12.11 18.07
C LYS A 111 -15.17 13.02 17.15
N GLN A 112 -15.71 14.18 16.78
CA GLN A 112 -15.00 15.17 15.95
C GLN A 112 -13.72 15.67 16.60
N LEU A 113 -13.74 15.90 17.92
CA LEU A 113 -12.56 16.32 18.67
C LEU A 113 -11.47 15.23 18.67
N ASN A 114 -11.86 13.95 18.77
CA ASN A 114 -10.93 12.85 18.69
C ASN A 114 -10.34 12.69 17.28
N GLU A 115 -11.16 12.82 16.24
CA GLU A 115 -10.71 12.79 14.84
C GLU A 115 -9.70 13.90 14.54
N THR A 116 -10.03 15.14 14.89
CA THR A 116 -9.13 16.30 14.73
C THR A 116 -7.85 16.16 15.55
N GLY A 117 -7.93 15.61 16.77
CA GLY A 117 -6.76 15.28 17.59
C GLY A 117 -5.83 14.25 16.92
N ASN A 118 -6.40 13.23 16.28
CA ASN A 118 -5.65 12.22 15.55
C ASN A 118 -5.00 12.79 14.27
N GLU A 119 -5.71 13.65 13.55
CA GLU A 119 -5.14 14.37 12.39
C GLU A 119 -3.98 15.27 12.80
N TYR A 120 -4.14 16.02 13.90
CA TYR A 120 -3.07 16.85 14.43
C TYR A 120 -1.85 16.02 14.84
N LYS A 121 -2.07 14.84 15.44
CA LYS A 121 -0.98 13.91 15.79
C LYS A 121 -0.24 13.42 14.55
N LYS A 122 -0.96 12.97 13.50
CA LYS A 122 -0.36 12.58 12.22
C LYS A 122 0.41 13.72 11.57
N PHE A 123 -0.14 14.93 11.59
CA PHE A 123 0.53 16.11 11.09
C PHE A 123 1.81 16.40 11.88
N LYS A 124 1.77 16.34 13.21
CA LYS A 124 2.93 16.53 14.07
C LYS A 124 4.01 15.46 13.84
N GLU A 125 3.63 14.21 13.66
CA GLU A 125 4.54 13.12 13.30
C GLU A 125 5.19 13.36 11.95
N PHE A 126 4.41 13.76 10.93
CA PHE A 126 4.92 14.15 9.62
C PHE A 126 5.91 15.31 9.70
N MET A 127 5.57 16.34 10.49
CA MET A 127 6.42 17.51 10.72
C MET A 127 7.75 17.14 11.38
N ASN A 128 7.72 16.26 12.39
CA ASN A 128 8.93 15.79 13.06
C ASN A 128 9.77 14.86 12.20
N ALA A 129 9.14 14.05 11.35
CA ALA A 129 9.85 13.13 10.46
C ALA A 129 10.59 13.84 9.32
N ARG A 130 10.19 15.07 8.96
CA ARG A 130 10.74 15.80 7.81
C ARG A 130 11.06 17.27 8.13
N PRO A 131 11.98 17.53 9.09
CA PRO A 131 12.33 18.89 9.50
C PRO A 131 12.81 19.75 8.32
N ASP A 132 13.52 19.15 7.35
CA ASP A 132 14.04 19.85 6.17
C ASP A 132 12.94 20.32 5.22
N THR A 133 11.88 19.51 5.04
CA THR A 133 10.74 19.90 4.20
C THR A 133 9.98 21.06 4.80
N PHE A 134 9.85 21.09 6.13
CA PHE A 134 9.23 22.20 6.82
C PHE A 134 10.10 23.44 6.82
N ALA A 135 11.41 23.34 7.01
CA ALA A 135 12.32 24.47 6.87
C ALA A 135 12.25 25.08 5.45
N LYS A 136 12.16 24.23 4.42
CA LYS A 136 11.97 24.66 3.03
C LYS A 136 10.61 25.32 2.81
N PHE A 137 9.54 24.75 3.36
CA PHE A 137 8.19 25.32 3.28
C PHE A 137 8.09 26.65 4.02
N LYS A 138 8.61 26.72 5.25
CA LYS A 138 8.70 27.94 6.06
C LYS A 138 9.46 29.03 5.31
N ARG A 139 10.61 28.71 4.71
CA ARG A 139 11.34 29.65 3.83
C ARG A 139 10.53 30.09 2.62
N MET A 140 9.73 29.21 2.02
CA MET A 140 8.89 29.54 0.87
C MET A 140 7.69 30.41 1.25
N VAL A 141 7.18 30.28 2.48
CA VAL A 141 6.11 31.14 3.00
C VAL A 141 6.64 32.48 3.47
N GLU A 142 7.81 32.50 4.13
CA GLU A 142 8.49 33.72 4.59
C GLU A 142 9.12 34.50 3.43
N SER A 143 9.49 33.82 2.36
CA SER A 143 10.10 34.40 1.16
C SER A 143 9.55 33.67 -0.07
N PRO A 144 8.34 34.06 -0.53
CA PRO A 144 7.77 33.46 -1.73
C PRO A 144 8.72 33.69 -2.90
N PRO A 145 8.99 32.65 -3.71
CA PRO A 145 9.79 32.80 -4.91
C PRO A 145 9.16 33.87 -5.80
N SER A 146 9.99 34.67 -6.47
CA SER A 146 9.48 35.68 -7.39
C SER A 146 8.61 35.01 -8.47
N PRO A 147 7.67 35.74 -9.10
CA PRO A 147 6.88 35.19 -10.21
C PRO A 147 7.77 34.61 -11.32
N GLU A 148 8.93 35.22 -11.56
CA GLU A 148 9.92 34.78 -12.54
C GLU A 148 10.63 33.49 -12.11
N GLU A 149 11.06 33.38 -10.84
CA GLU A 149 11.64 32.14 -10.31
C GLU A 149 10.63 30.99 -10.28
N SER A 150 9.37 31.29 -9.95
CA SER A 150 8.28 30.31 -9.96
C SER A 150 8.02 29.81 -11.37
N PHE A 151 7.98 30.71 -12.35
CA PHE A 151 7.86 30.36 -13.76
C PHE A 151 9.04 29.51 -14.25
N ASN A 152 10.27 29.89 -13.90
CA ASN A 152 11.47 29.14 -14.26
C ASN A 152 11.50 27.75 -13.62
N ARG A 153 11.09 27.61 -12.35
CA ARG A 153 10.95 26.31 -11.67
C ARG A 153 9.88 25.43 -12.30
N SER A 154 8.74 26.03 -12.67
CA SER A 154 7.70 25.29 -13.38
C SER A 154 8.19 24.81 -14.74
N ARG A 155 8.88 25.68 -15.49
CA ARG A 155 9.44 25.34 -16.79
C ARG A 155 10.51 24.26 -16.69
N SER A 156 11.39 24.31 -15.69
CA SER A 156 12.40 23.27 -15.48
C SER A 156 11.73 21.93 -15.13
N TYR A 157 10.76 21.91 -14.22
CA TYR A 157 10.03 20.70 -13.88
C TYR A 157 9.33 20.09 -15.10
N THR A 158 8.64 20.91 -15.90
CA THR A 158 7.99 20.45 -17.13
C THR A 158 9.00 19.93 -18.13
N ASN A 159 10.15 20.60 -18.30
CA ASN A 159 11.20 20.14 -19.20
C ASN A 159 11.81 18.81 -18.73
N ASP A 160 12.12 18.67 -17.44
CA ASP A 160 12.69 17.45 -16.87
C ASP A 160 11.73 16.26 -17.05
N GLN A 161 10.44 16.47 -16.82
CA GLN A 161 9.40 15.47 -17.08
C GLN A 161 9.29 15.11 -18.56
N ILE A 162 9.38 16.09 -19.46
CA ILE A 162 9.36 15.84 -20.91
C ILE A 162 10.59 15.03 -21.34
N GLU A 163 11.77 15.33 -20.82
CA GLU A 163 12.99 14.57 -21.11
C GLU A 163 12.92 13.14 -20.58
N GLU A 164 12.37 12.94 -19.38
CA GLU A 164 12.12 11.59 -18.84
C GLU A 164 11.12 10.80 -19.70
N ILE A 165 10.05 11.44 -20.16
CA ILE A 165 9.08 10.83 -21.08
C ILE A 165 9.74 10.49 -22.43
N LYS A 166 10.59 11.36 -22.98
CA LYS A 166 11.32 11.06 -24.21
C LYS A 166 12.23 9.85 -24.03
N LYS A 167 12.98 9.80 -22.94
CA LYS A 167 13.87 8.68 -22.63
C LYS A 167 13.10 7.36 -22.53
N THR A 168 11.99 7.34 -21.79
CA THR A 168 11.16 6.13 -21.68
C THR A 168 10.53 5.74 -23.02
N MET A 169 10.19 6.71 -23.87
CA MET A 169 9.69 6.45 -25.22
C MET A 169 10.77 5.86 -26.15
N GLU A 170 12.02 6.33 -26.04
CA GLU A 170 13.15 5.75 -26.76
C GLU A 170 13.44 4.32 -26.29
N GLU A 171 13.48 4.07 -24.99
CA GLU A 171 13.64 2.72 -24.41
C GLU A 171 12.51 1.78 -24.84
N LEU A 172 11.27 2.27 -24.90
CA LEU A 172 10.13 1.48 -25.39
C LEU A 172 10.25 1.18 -26.89
N LYS A 173 10.76 2.14 -27.68
CA LYS A 173 10.97 1.96 -29.11
C LYS A 173 12.04 0.92 -29.37
N THR A 174 13.17 0.95 -28.66
CA THR A 174 14.23 -0.06 -28.77
C THR A 174 13.71 -1.42 -28.31
N TRP A 175 13.02 -1.49 -27.17
CA TRP A 175 12.41 -2.74 -26.70
C TRP A 175 11.46 -3.35 -27.73
N LYS A 176 10.61 -2.54 -28.37
CA LYS A 176 9.70 -3.02 -29.42
C LYS A 176 10.46 -3.53 -30.64
N GLN A 177 11.56 -2.88 -31.02
CA GLN A 177 12.41 -3.32 -32.14
C GLN A 177 13.08 -4.65 -31.81
N ASP A 178 13.62 -4.80 -30.59
CA ASP A 178 14.23 -6.05 -30.13
C ASP A 178 13.23 -7.20 -30.09
N GLN A 179 12.01 -6.94 -29.59
CA GLN A 179 10.93 -7.94 -29.58
C GLN A 179 10.51 -8.38 -30.99
N GLU A 180 10.40 -7.44 -31.93
CA GLU A 180 10.08 -7.78 -33.32
C GLU A 180 11.20 -8.55 -33.99
N PHE A 181 12.47 -8.19 -33.70
CA PHE A 181 13.63 -8.93 -34.16
C PHE A 181 13.66 -10.36 -33.61
N ASP A 182 13.44 -10.54 -32.31
CA ASP A 182 13.37 -11.86 -31.68
C ASP A 182 12.24 -12.72 -32.25
N ARG A 183 11.08 -12.11 -32.54
CA ARG A 183 9.96 -12.80 -33.19
C ARG A 183 10.32 -13.27 -34.59
N GLN A 184 10.93 -12.41 -35.40
CA GLN A 184 11.38 -12.76 -36.76
C GLN A 184 12.44 -13.86 -36.72
N LYS A 185 13.42 -13.73 -35.81
CA LYS A 185 14.45 -14.74 -35.57
C LYS A 185 13.86 -16.09 -35.18
N SER A 186 12.91 -16.13 -34.24
CA SER A 186 12.22 -17.37 -33.85
C SER A 186 11.46 -17.99 -35.02
N THR A 187 10.79 -17.17 -35.83
CA THR A 187 10.03 -17.64 -36.99
C THR A 187 10.96 -18.29 -38.01
N ILE A 188 12.11 -17.67 -38.29
CA ILE A 188 13.14 -18.23 -39.17
C ILE A 188 13.70 -19.54 -38.59
N TYR A 189 13.94 -19.61 -37.28
CA TYR A 189 14.44 -20.85 -36.66
C TYR A 189 13.43 -21.98 -36.72
N ASP A 190 12.14 -21.71 -36.54
CA ASP A 190 11.08 -22.70 -36.68
C ASP A 190 10.96 -23.19 -38.14
N GLU A 191 11.06 -22.28 -39.11
CA GLU A 191 11.10 -22.62 -40.53
C GLU A 191 12.32 -23.49 -40.86
N MET A 192 13.52 -23.11 -40.41
CA MET A 192 14.76 -23.86 -40.66
C MET A 192 14.72 -25.24 -40.00
N ARG A 193 14.17 -25.36 -38.79
CA ARG A 193 13.97 -26.63 -38.10
C ARG A 193 12.98 -27.54 -38.81
N SER A 194 11.96 -26.96 -39.45
CA SER A 194 10.99 -27.73 -40.25
C SER A 194 11.58 -28.26 -41.56
N GLN A 195 12.50 -27.52 -42.17
CA GLN A 195 13.14 -27.87 -43.45
C GLN A 195 14.36 -28.76 -43.28
N HIS A 196 15.06 -28.66 -42.14
CA HIS A 196 16.31 -29.35 -41.86
C HIS A 196 16.25 -30.07 -40.50
N ASN A 197 16.26 -31.40 -40.53
CA ASN A 197 16.17 -32.23 -39.31
C ASN A 197 17.41 -32.13 -38.39
N ASP A 198 18.55 -31.69 -38.92
CA ASP A 198 19.82 -31.54 -38.22
C ASP A 198 20.14 -30.08 -37.83
N PHE A 199 19.13 -29.20 -37.96
CA PHE A 199 19.23 -27.80 -37.55
C PHE A 199 19.25 -27.66 -36.02
N ASN A 200 20.31 -27.01 -35.52
CA ASN A 200 20.46 -26.68 -34.11
C ASN A 200 20.56 -25.15 -33.95
N PRO A 201 19.57 -24.48 -33.32
CA PRO A 201 19.58 -23.03 -33.17
C PRO A 201 20.74 -22.53 -32.29
N GLU A 202 21.22 -23.34 -31.34
CA GLU A 202 22.32 -22.96 -30.44
C GLU A 202 23.66 -22.84 -31.19
N GLU A 203 23.94 -23.77 -32.12
CA GLU A 203 25.14 -23.72 -32.96
C GLU A 203 25.14 -22.51 -33.90
N VAL A 204 23.97 -22.16 -34.43
CA VAL A 204 23.81 -20.99 -35.31
C VAL A 204 24.04 -19.69 -34.53
N GLU A 205 23.51 -19.59 -33.32
CA GLU A 205 23.73 -18.45 -32.44
C GLU A 205 25.20 -18.29 -32.03
N GLU A 206 25.89 -19.40 -31.75
CA GLU A 206 27.32 -19.39 -31.47
C GLU A 206 28.13 -18.87 -32.67
N LEU A 207 27.77 -19.29 -33.90
CA LEU A 207 28.39 -18.81 -35.13
C LEU A 207 28.11 -17.32 -35.39
N LEU A 208 26.85 -16.88 -35.21
CA LEU A 208 26.47 -15.47 -35.35
C LEU A 208 27.19 -14.60 -34.32
N THR A 209 27.38 -15.10 -33.10
CA THR A 209 28.15 -14.43 -32.06
C THR A 209 29.63 -14.32 -32.43
N LYS A 210 30.26 -15.40 -32.91
CA LYS A 210 31.66 -15.39 -33.41
C LYS A 210 31.84 -14.41 -34.58
N LEU A 211 30.84 -14.33 -35.46
CA LEU A 211 30.81 -13.36 -36.55
C LEU A 211 30.69 -11.92 -36.04
N GLY A 212 29.78 -11.66 -35.11
CA GLY A 212 29.59 -10.34 -34.50
C GLY A 212 30.80 -9.87 -33.67
N GLN A 213 31.52 -10.79 -33.06
CA GLN A 213 32.78 -10.52 -32.33
C GLN A 213 33.99 -10.39 -33.26
N ASN A 214 33.81 -10.60 -34.57
CA ASN A 214 34.86 -10.52 -35.58
C ASN A 214 36.05 -11.43 -35.26
N ASP A 215 35.79 -12.69 -34.86
CA ASP A 215 36.81 -13.72 -34.64
C ASP A 215 37.01 -14.56 -35.92
N PRO A 216 37.99 -14.22 -36.79
CA PRO A 216 38.21 -14.90 -38.05
C PRO A 216 38.73 -16.33 -37.84
N LYS A 217 39.39 -16.62 -36.73
CA LYS A 217 39.94 -17.96 -36.47
C LYS A 217 38.80 -18.93 -36.16
N GLY A 218 37.88 -18.55 -35.27
CA GLY A 218 36.68 -19.34 -34.97
C GLY A 218 35.80 -19.58 -36.22
N LEU A 219 35.67 -18.58 -37.09
CA LEU A 219 34.94 -18.72 -38.36
C LEU A 219 35.62 -19.67 -39.35
N ILE A 220 36.95 -19.61 -39.47
CA ILE A 220 37.70 -20.51 -40.36
C ILE A 220 37.66 -21.96 -39.83
N GLU A 221 37.81 -22.16 -38.52
CA GLU A 221 37.73 -23.49 -37.90
C GLU A 221 36.35 -24.12 -38.11
N THR A 222 35.28 -23.37 -37.83
CA THR A 222 33.90 -23.84 -38.05
C THR A 222 33.60 -24.12 -39.53
N ALA A 223 34.08 -23.29 -40.46
CA ALA A 223 33.97 -23.55 -41.90
C ALA A 223 34.74 -24.81 -42.33
N TYR A 224 35.93 -25.05 -41.76
CA TYR A 224 36.71 -26.27 -41.99
C TYR A 224 35.97 -27.52 -41.52
N PHE A 225 35.30 -27.47 -40.36
CA PHE A 225 34.50 -28.58 -39.85
C PHE A 225 33.21 -28.81 -40.65
N ALA A 226 32.54 -27.74 -41.11
CA ALA A 226 31.37 -27.84 -41.98
C ALA A 226 31.72 -28.51 -43.33
N LEU A 227 32.87 -28.16 -43.92
CA LEU A 227 33.36 -28.74 -45.19
C LEU A 227 33.79 -30.20 -45.07
N LYS A 228 34.35 -30.61 -43.92
CA LYS A 228 34.77 -32.00 -43.70
C LYS A 228 33.65 -32.95 -43.25
N GLY A 229 32.46 -32.41 -42.98
CA GLY A 229 31.34 -33.16 -42.41
C GLY A 229 31.56 -33.41 -40.92
N ARG A 230 30.68 -32.83 -40.09
CA ARG A 230 30.62 -32.92 -38.62
C ARG A 230 31.28 -34.19 -38.06
N LEU A 231 32.56 -34.10 -37.70
CA LEU A 231 33.26 -35.04 -36.85
C LEU A 231 34.13 -34.18 -35.95
N ASP A 232 33.57 -33.90 -34.77
CA ASP A 232 34.20 -33.20 -33.67
C ASP A 232 35.58 -33.84 -33.39
N PRO A 233 36.68 -33.06 -33.28
CA PRO A 233 38.00 -33.59 -32.94
C PRO A 233 37.97 -34.54 -31.72
N VAL A 234 37.10 -34.27 -30.75
CA VAL A 234 36.94 -35.08 -29.55
C VAL A 234 36.31 -36.45 -29.88
N GLU A 235 35.34 -36.50 -30.78
CA GLU A 235 34.75 -37.76 -31.24
C GLU A 235 35.69 -38.56 -32.15
N MET A 236 36.50 -37.88 -32.96
CA MET A 236 37.54 -38.51 -33.77
C MET A 236 38.62 -39.14 -32.90
N GLU A 237 39.10 -38.43 -31.87
CA GLU A 237 40.02 -39.01 -30.89
C GLU A 237 39.40 -40.18 -30.14
N ARG A 238 38.11 -40.10 -29.78
CA ARG A 238 37.42 -41.21 -29.12
C ARG A 238 37.28 -42.43 -30.03
N ARG A 239 36.94 -42.25 -31.31
CA ARG A 239 36.87 -43.34 -32.29
C ARG A 239 38.24 -43.93 -32.61
N VAL A 240 39.28 -43.09 -32.70
CA VAL A 240 40.66 -43.55 -32.90
C VAL A 240 41.15 -44.30 -31.66
N ALA A 241 40.80 -43.85 -30.45
CA ALA A 241 41.11 -44.52 -29.20
C ALA A 241 40.35 -45.85 -29.07
N GLU A 242 39.04 -45.90 -29.33
CA GLU A 242 38.25 -47.14 -29.35
C GLU A 242 38.76 -48.12 -30.43
N ALA A 243 39.11 -47.64 -31.62
CA ALA A 243 39.69 -48.47 -32.68
C ALA A 243 41.11 -48.97 -32.34
N ALA A 244 41.92 -48.15 -31.66
CA ALA A 244 43.23 -48.54 -31.17
C ALA A 244 43.14 -49.55 -30.02
N GLU A 245 42.17 -49.38 -29.12
CA GLU A 245 41.94 -50.32 -28.02
C GLU A 245 41.38 -51.66 -28.52
N LYS A 246 40.48 -51.63 -29.51
CA LYS A 246 39.99 -52.83 -30.20
C LYS A 246 41.12 -53.58 -30.90
N LYS A 247 41.99 -52.87 -31.62
CA LYS A 247 43.19 -53.47 -32.24
C LYS A 247 44.18 -54.01 -31.21
N ARG A 248 44.33 -53.37 -30.04
CA ARG A 248 45.16 -53.89 -28.95
C ARG A 248 44.57 -55.15 -28.30
N ARG A 249 43.24 -55.25 -28.19
CA ARG A 249 42.59 -56.48 -27.71
C ARG A 249 42.66 -57.62 -28.71
N GLU A 250 42.59 -57.33 -30.01
CA GLU A 250 42.64 -58.35 -31.08
C GLU A 250 44.09 -58.81 -31.40
N ASN A 251 45.12 -57.96 -31.24
CA ASN A 251 46.54 -58.33 -31.48
C ASN A 251 47.30 -58.86 -30.26
N ALA A 252 46.68 -58.95 -29.07
CA ALA A 252 47.35 -59.41 -27.84
C ALA A 252 47.17 -60.91 -27.55
N GLY A 253 47.03 -61.74 -28.57
CA GLY A 253 46.97 -63.19 -28.39
C GLY A 253 47.32 -63.95 -29.66
N ILE A 254 48.41 -64.71 -29.58
CA ILE A 254 48.86 -65.80 -30.47
C ILE A 254 49.97 -65.42 -31.45
N THR A 255 51.21 -65.56 -30.98
CA THR A 255 52.32 -66.15 -31.76
C THR A 255 52.43 -67.62 -31.36
N PRO A 256 52.44 -68.58 -32.31
CA PRO A 256 53.68 -69.28 -32.69
C PRO A 256 53.69 -69.66 -34.20
N GLY A 257 54.75 -69.46 -34.99
CA GLY A 257 56.05 -70.11 -34.89
C GLY A 257 56.28 -71.03 -36.11
N SER A 258 57.09 -70.59 -37.08
CA SER A 258 58.06 -71.40 -37.88
C SER A 258 58.43 -70.68 -39.19
N GLY A 259 59.72 -70.33 -39.33
CA GLY A 259 60.28 -69.77 -40.55
C GLY A 259 61.40 -68.77 -40.24
N ARG A 260 62.66 -69.17 -40.48
CA ARG A 260 63.89 -68.43 -40.14
C ARG A 260 63.90 -66.98 -40.68
N PRO A 261 64.54 -66.03 -39.98
CA PRO A 261 64.83 -64.72 -40.56
C PRO A 261 65.85 -64.87 -41.69
N ALA A 262 65.56 -64.30 -42.86
CA ALA A 262 66.55 -64.15 -43.92
C ALA A 262 67.72 -63.28 -43.41
N PRO A 263 68.99 -63.62 -43.72
CA PRO A 263 70.12 -62.84 -43.26
C PRO A 263 70.12 -61.47 -43.94
N LYS A 264 70.34 -60.42 -43.15
CA LYS A 264 70.49 -59.05 -43.67
C LYS A 264 71.74 -59.00 -44.53
N GLN A 265 71.58 -58.71 -45.82
CA GLN A 265 72.69 -58.35 -46.70
C GLN A 265 73.10 -56.91 -46.36
N GLU A 266 74.30 -56.76 -45.80
CA GLU A 266 74.93 -55.45 -45.59
C GLU A 266 75.75 -55.12 -46.84
N PHE A 267 75.40 -54.02 -47.52
CA PHE A 267 76.14 -53.51 -48.67
C PHE A 267 77.20 -52.51 -48.19
N GLY A 268 78.41 -52.59 -48.76
CA GLY A 268 79.54 -51.75 -48.35
C GLY A 268 79.38 -50.28 -48.73
N SER A 269 78.46 -49.97 -49.66
CA SER A 269 78.09 -48.59 -50.02
C SER A 269 76.65 -48.49 -50.55
N VAL A 270 76.10 -47.27 -50.52
CA VAL A 270 74.72 -46.96 -50.97
C VAL A 270 74.53 -47.21 -52.47
N GLU A 271 75.57 -47.09 -53.28
CA GLU A 271 75.50 -47.36 -54.72
C GLU A 271 75.43 -48.87 -55.01
N GLU A 272 76.15 -49.69 -54.24
CA GLU A 272 76.12 -51.15 -54.37
C GLU A 272 74.76 -51.74 -53.97
N GLY A 273 74.11 -51.17 -52.94
CA GLY A 273 72.74 -51.53 -52.55
C GLY A 273 71.69 -51.14 -53.60
N ARG A 274 71.92 -50.07 -54.37
CA ARG A 274 71.01 -49.65 -55.45
C ARG A 274 71.13 -50.52 -56.69
N GLU A 275 72.34 -50.93 -57.07
CA GLU A 275 72.52 -51.89 -58.18
C GLU A 275 71.99 -53.28 -57.86
N ALA A 276 72.12 -53.76 -56.62
CA ALA A 276 71.57 -55.04 -56.19
C ALA A 276 70.04 -55.05 -56.23
N ALA A 277 69.39 -54.00 -55.74
CA ALA A 277 67.93 -53.87 -55.78
C ALA A 277 67.36 -53.78 -57.21
N LEU A 278 68.09 -53.12 -58.12
CA LEU A 278 67.71 -53.06 -59.55
C LEU A 278 67.88 -54.39 -60.28
N ARG A 279 68.80 -55.25 -59.81
CA ARG A 279 69.01 -56.58 -60.38
C ARG A 279 67.99 -57.61 -59.88
N GLU A 280 67.45 -57.42 -58.68
CA GLU A 280 66.41 -58.28 -58.08
C GLU A 280 64.98 -57.90 -58.54
N ALA A 281 64.79 -56.69 -59.05
CA ALA A 281 63.51 -56.20 -59.58
C ALA A 281 63.26 -56.51 -61.07
N ARG A 282 64.13 -57.30 -61.72
CA ARG A 282 63.95 -57.81 -63.09
C ARG A 282 63.54 -59.28 -63.06
#